data_AF-A0A6C0HME1-F1
#
_entry.id   AF-A0A6C0HME1-F1
#
_cell.length_a   1.000
_cell.length_b   1.000
_cell.length_c   1.000
_cell.angle_alpha   90.00
_cell.angle_beta   90.00
_cell.angle_gamma   90.00
#
_symmetry.space_group_name_H-M   'P 1'
#
loop_
_entity.id
_entity.type
_entity.pdbx_description
1 polymer ?
#
loop_
_entity_poly.entity_id
_entity_poly.type
_entity_poly.pdbx_seq_one_letter_code
_entity_poly.pdbx_strand_id
1 'polypeptide(L)'
;MFSSLTNTNHPNQSIQHNQHNQHNQHNQHNQHNQHNQQQRFKYTTINSAQPDILAESEQIAPDYLPPLTRIRNNIVIINSQDRNWYTYSTNISSIPSSIPSNIPFNTPYNFLVKLGGSPTDSSLTVSHNYKNIISFSIDKIILPNRICQNLYSSNIATRSSDYPYLTVVIDGVNFSSYGTNRNLNETIGVFTPLIPLPNTLANVSYLEYKNANSQRKEYFPIPEGTLSNLQFHLNGPTGNPISNLTDVANIYSIFTNNSNSAVLSANDYLTVQTNQYFTNNDFCKNDLIQFQNYAYRNDSYDESIIFNDYINRVTGHYVIGLGKSNNGTLLYNQLQIQIPAHLSTSTGNLEVESWYLSFLEKTGSEMAIQDKSGKLINTSTQSHLLLNIKTLEKNSNNMFLKDII
;
A
#
# COMPACT_ATOMS: atom_id res chain seq x y z
N MET A 1 -77.13 -27.49 -29.49
CA MET A 1 -76.49 -28.81 -29.65
C MET A 1 -75.49 -28.95 -28.52
N PHE A 2 -75.92 -29.61 -27.44
CA PHE A 2 -75.46 -30.95 -27.02
C PHE A 2 -74.03 -30.88 -26.42
N SER A 3 -73.91 -30.82 -25.09
CA SER A 3 -73.85 -31.97 -24.12
C SER A 3 -72.38 -32.19 -23.73
N SER A 4 -71.96 -32.59 -22.53
CA SER A 4 -72.50 -33.40 -21.42
C SER A 4 -71.56 -33.16 -20.21
N LEU A 5 -72.03 -33.03 -18.95
CA LEU A 5 -72.28 -34.09 -17.95
C LEU A 5 -71.07 -35.04 -17.80
N THR A 6 -70.48 -35.34 -16.62
CA THR A 6 -71.01 -35.82 -15.32
C THR A 6 -69.87 -35.82 -14.26
N ASN A 7 -70.10 -35.54 -12.97
CA ASN A 7 -70.43 -36.50 -11.87
C ASN A 7 -69.42 -37.69 -11.79
N THR A 8 -68.89 -38.16 -10.64
CA THR A 8 -69.38 -38.24 -9.25
C THR A 8 -68.33 -38.94 -8.37
N ASN A 9 -68.41 -38.68 -7.05
CA ASN A 9 -68.21 -39.61 -5.91
C ASN A 9 -66.82 -40.02 -5.38
N HIS A 10 -66.59 -39.61 -4.13
CA HIS A 10 -65.83 -40.27 -3.05
C HIS A 10 -66.35 -41.70 -2.75
N PRO A 11 -65.54 -42.65 -2.22
CA PRO A 11 -65.25 -42.67 -0.77
C PRO A 11 -63.91 -43.30 -0.29
N ASN A 12 -63.51 -42.84 0.89
CA ASN A 12 -62.89 -43.54 2.04
C ASN A 12 -61.60 -44.39 1.97
N GLN A 13 -60.79 -44.10 3.01
CA GLN A 13 -59.96 -44.98 3.85
C GLN A 13 -58.44 -45.12 3.58
N SER A 14 -57.71 -44.43 4.46
CA SER A 14 -56.69 -44.97 5.37
C SER A 14 -55.24 -45.13 4.87
N ILE A 15 -54.32 -44.92 5.84
CA ILE A 15 -52.90 -45.30 5.88
C ILE A 15 -51.92 -44.24 5.34
N GLN A 16 -51.51 -43.28 6.19
CA GLN A 16 -50.14 -43.20 6.74
C GLN A 16 -49.93 -41.90 7.54
N HIS A 17 -50.11 -42.03 8.84
CA HIS A 17 -49.28 -41.32 9.82
C HIS A 17 -47.80 -41.73 9.62
N ASN A 18 -46.88 -40.81 9.91
CA ASN A 18 -45.41 -40.99 10.04
C ASN A 18 -44.51 -40.81 8.80
N GLN A 19 -44.45 -39.61 8.20
CA GLN A 19 -43.24 -39.18 7.46
C GLN A 19 -42.75 -37.75 7.77
N HIS A 20 -43.24 -37.09 8.82
CA HIS A 20 -42.78 -35.74 9.19
C HIS A 20 -41.79 -35.67 10.36
N ASN A 21 -41.30 -36.81 10.86
CA ASN A 21 -40.34 -36.86 11.99
C ASN A 21 -38.98 -37.50 11.69
N GLN A 22 -38.69 -37.90 10.43
CA GLN A 22 -37.37 -38.48 10.09
C GLN A 22 -36.39 -37.51 9.42
N HIS A 23 -36.81 -36.32 8.99
CA HIS A 23 -35.89 -35.33 8.42
C HIS A 23 -35.24 -34.41 9.47
N ASN A 24 -35.74 -34.39 10.71
CA ASN A 24 -35.19 -33.59 11.81
C ASN A 24 -34.20 -34.33 12.71
N GLN A 25 -34.04 -35.66 12.58
CA GLN A 25 -33.05 -36.41 13.36
C GLN A 25 -31.69 -36.54 12.66
N HIS A 26 -31.62 -36.35 11.33
CA HIS A 26 -30.34 -36.37 10.61
C HIS A 26 -29.55 -35.05 10.74
N ASN A 27 -30.22 -33.94 11.04
CA ASN A 27 -29.58 -32.63 11.22
C ASN A 27 -29.05 -32.37 12.65
N GLN A 28 -29.47 -33.14 13.66
CA GLN A 28 -28.90 -33.01 15.01
C GLN A 28 -27.63 -33.85 15.21
N HIS A 29 -27.46 -34.95 14.46
CA HIS A 29 -26.26 -35.79 14.57
C HIS A 29 -25.02 -35.18 13.89
N ASN A 30 -25.21 -34.37 12.84
CA ASN A 30 -24.11 -33.67 12.17
C ASN A 30 -23.66 -32.38 12.88
N GLN A 31 -24.52 -31.73 13.67
CA GLN A 31 -24.10 -30.58 14.48
C GLN A 31 -23.34 -30.99 15.76
N HIS A 32 -23.62 -32.17 16.32
CA HIS A 32 -22.90 -32.67 17.50
C HIS A 32 -21.47 -33.15 17.17
N ASN A 33 -21.23 -33.61 15.94
CA ASN A 33 -19.88 -34.01 15.50
C ASN A 33 -18.98 -32.83 15.07
N GLN A 34 -19.54 -31.69 14.67
CA GLN A 34 -18.73 -30.50 14.38
C GLN A 34 -18.39 -29.68 15.64
N HIS A 35 -19.25 -29.70 16.67
CA HIS A 35 -18.94 -29.06 17.95
C HIS A 35 -17.85 -29.82 18.74
N ASN A 36 -17.78 -31.14 18.62
CA ASN A 36 -16.75 -31.97 19.28
C ASN A 36 -15.39 -31.98 18.56
N GLN A 37 -15.31 -31.56 17.30
CA GLN A 37 -14.02 -31.41 16.59
C GLN A 37 -13.38 -30.02 16.78
N GLN A 38 -14.16 -28.98 17.11
CA GLN A 38 -13.65 -27.63 17.35
C GLN A 38 -13.28 -27.32 18.81
N GLN A 39 -13.57 -28.21 19.77
CA GLN A 39 -13.14 -28.06 21.18
C GLN A 39 -11.88 -28.87 21.57
N ARG A 40 -11.17 -29.49 20.61
CA ARG A 40 -9.94 -30.26 20.90
C ARG A 40 -8.62 -29.52 20.69
N PHE A 41 -8.64 -28.20 20.56
CA PHE A 41 -7.42 -27.38 20.59
C PHE A 41 -7.57 -26.15 21.49
N LYS A 42 -7.67 -26.37 22.81
CA LYS A 42 -7.20 -25.43 23.84
C LYS A 42 -7.21 -26.06 25.24
N TYR A 43 -6.04 -26.06 25.86
CA TYR A 43 -5.70 -26.29 27.27
C TYR A 43 -5.92 -27.70 27.86
N THR A 44 -5.04 -28.64 27.50
CA THR A 44 -4.54 -29.63 28.46
C THR A 44 -3.42 -29.00 29.28
N THR A 45 -3.73 -28.58 30.51
CA THR A 45 -2.72 -28.35 31.55
C THR A 45 -2.24 -29.72 32.03
N ILE A 46 -1.12 -30.18 31.48
CA ILE A 46 -0.43 -31.38 31.95
C ILE A 46 0.57 -30.94 33.02
N ASN A 47 0.13 -30.93 34.28
CA ASN A 47 1.03 -31.14 35.41
C ASN A 47 1.32 -32.64 35.49
N SER A 48 2.25 -33.10 34.68
CA SER A 48 2.99 -34.32 34.96
C SER A 48 4.45 -33.93 34.87
N ALA A 49 5.13 -33.99 36.01
CA ALA A 49 6.58 -33.99 36.08
C ALA A 49 7.11 -35.17 35.24
N GLN A 50 7.29 -34.95 33.95
CA GLN A 50 8.27 -35.66 33.15
C GLN A 50 9.48 -34.75 33.06
N PRO A 51 10.68 -35.23 33.40
CA PRO A 51 11.89 -34.49 33.12
C PRO A 51 11.92 -34.23 31.62
N ASP A 52 12.12 -32.96 31.31
CA ASP A 52 12.30 -32.40 29.99
C ASP A 52 13.33 -33.25 29.22
N ILE A 53 12.87 -34.02 28.22
CA ILE A 53 13.72 -34.88 27.37
C ILE A 53 14.62 -34.02 26.46
N LEU A 54 14.56 -32.69 26.59
CA LEU A 54 15.52 -31.74 26.02
C LEU A 54 16.34 -30.98 27.08
N ALA A 55 16.13 -31.20 28.38
CA ALA A 55 16.98 -30.64 29.45
C ALA A 55 18.10 -31.57 29.89
N GLU A 56 18.20 -32.79 29.35
CA GLU A 56 19.32 -33.68 29.58
C GLU A 56 19.98 -34.08 28.26
N SER A 57 20.73 -33.15 27.69
CA SER A 57 22.11 -33.38 27.23
C SER A 57 22.64 -32.18 26.44
N GLU A 58 22.81 -31.03 27.10
CA GLU A 58 23.94 -30.16 26.77
C GLU A 58 25.26 -30.76 27.32
N GLN A 59 25.51 -32.06 27.08
CA GLN A 59 26.88 -32.50 26.90
C GLN A 59 27.24 -32.19 25.46
N ILE A 60 27.58 -30.92 25.26
CA ILE A 60 28.32 -30.46 24.09
C ILE A 60 29.42 -31.49 23.86
N ALA A 61 29.41 -32.15 22.69
CA ALA A 61 30.51 -33.00 22.29
C ALA A 61 31.81 -32.21 22.54
N PRO A 62 32.81 -32.77 23.25
CA PRO A 62 33.92 -31.98 23.82
C PRO A 62 34.71 -31.12 22.82
N ASP A 63 34.50 -31.30 21.51
CA ASP A 63 35.14 -30.56 20.42
C ASP A 63 34.18 -29.87 19.43
N TYR A 64 32.89 -29.66 19.78
CA TYR A 64 31.99 -28.91 18.90
C TYR A 64 32.32 -27.42 18.92
N LEU A 65 33.21 -27.00 18.03
CA LEU A 65 33.40 -25.59 17.71
C LEU A 65 32.16 -25.10 16.94
N PRO A 66 31.44 -24.08 17.45
CA PRO A 66 30.33 -23.51 16.70
C PRO A 66 30.85 -22.99 15.34
N PRO A 67 30.04 -23.04 14.27
CA PRO A 67 30.46 -22.52 12.98
C PRO A 67 30.95 -21.06 13.12
N LEU A 68 32.03 -20.74 12.39
CA LEU A 68 32.63 -19.41 12.36
C LEU A 68 31.69 -18.35 11.74
N THR A 69 30.61 -18.80 11.13
CA THR A 69 29.59 -17.95 10.52
C THR A 69 28.21 -18.26 11.11
N ARG A 70 27.37 -17.23 11.16
CA ARG A 70 25.96 -17.33 11.56
C ARG A 70 25.09 -16.64 10.52
N ILE A 71 23.87 -17.12 10.39
CA ILE A 71 22.86 -16.48 9.54
C ILE A 71 22.13 -15.43 10.38
N ARG A 72 22.08 -14.19 9.89
CA ARG A 72 21.25 -13.13 10.46
C ARG A 72 20.08 -12.83 9.55
N ASN A 73 18.89 -12.70 10.14
CA ASN A 73 17.69 -12.26 9.44
C ASN A 73 17.49 -10.75 9.65
N ASN A 74 17.27 -10.01 8.57
CA ASN A 74 17.04 -8.56 8.60
C ASN A 74 15.70 -8.25 7.91
N ILE A 75 14.85 -7.50 8.60
CA ILE A 75 13.58 -7.02 8.04
C ILE A 75 13.76 -5.59 7.59
N VAL A 76 13.40 -5.31 6.34
CA VAL A 76 13.41 -3.96 5.76
C VAL A 76 11.99 -3.59 5.40
N ILE A 77 11.53 -2.44 5.89
CA ILE A 77 10.22 -1.88 5.55
C ILE A 77 10.47 -0.76 4.54
N ILE A 78 9.76 -0.82 3.42
CA ILE A 78 9.81 0.19 2.36
C ILE A 78 8.44 0.83 2.26
N ASN A 79 8.41 2.17 2.24
CA ASN A 79 7.21 2.96 1.89
C ASN A 79 7.47 3.66 0.56
N SER A 80 6.62 3.42 -0.44
CA SER A 80 6.80 4.02 -1.77
C SER A 80 6.80 5.56 -1.75
N GLN A 81 6.22 6.19 -0.72
CA GLN A 81 6.21 7.65 -0.55
C GLN A 81 7.61 8.26 -0.49
N ASP A 82 8.60 7.52 0.02
CA ASP A 82 9.97 7.98 0.24
C ASP A 82 10.81 8.01 -1.06
N ARG A 83 10.20 7.66 -2.19
CA ARG A 83 10.84 7.78 -3.51
C ARG A 83 10.94 9.24 -3.94
N ASN A 84 11.68 9.47 -5.03
CA ASN A 84 11.76 10.80 -5.63
C ASN A 84 10.44 11.25 -6.26
N TRP A 85 9.95 12.45 -5.90
CA TRP A 85 8.77 13.05 -6.53
C TRP A 85 9.12 13.83 -7.81
N TYR A 86 10.41 14.17 -7.98
CA TYR A 86 10.92 15.04 -9.05
C TYR A 86 11.36 14.30 -10.30
N THR A 87 11.69 13.02 -10.19
CA THR A 87 12.07 12.19 -11.34
C THR A 87 10.90 11.38 -11.89
N TYR A 88 9.67 11.88 -11.74
CA TYR A 88 8.53 11.31 -12.44
C TYR A 88 8.72 11.53 -13.95
N SER A 89 9.16 10.48 -14.65
CA SER A 89 9.32 10.50 -16.10
C SER A 89 8.21 9.68 -16.73
N THR A 90 7.32 10.35 -17.45
CA THR A 90 6.52 9.74 -18.52
C THR A 90 7.32 9.65 -19.82
N ASN A 91 8.54 10.22 -19.86
CA ASN A 91 9.39 10.24 -21.04
C ASN A 91 10.30 9.00 -21.08
N ILE A 92 10.06 8.25 -22.14
CA ILE A 92 10.44 6.88 -22.46
C ILE A 92 11.94 6.69 -22.77
N SER A 93 12.70 7.77 -22.95
CA SER A 93 14.04 7.71 -23.54
C SER A 93 15.18 7.35 -22.56
N SER A 94 14.92 7.26 -21.26
CA SER A 94 15.94 6.95 -20.24
C SER A 94 15.67 5.64 -19.48
N ILE A 95 14.68 4.88 -19.93
CA ILE A 95 14.36 3.56 -19.40
C ILE A 95 15.38 2.55 -19.97
N PRO A 96 16.04 1.71 -19.15
CA PRO A 96 16.84 0.59 -19.64
C PRO A 96 16.02 -0.24 -20.64
N SER A 97 16.62 -0.66 -21.76
CA SER A 97 15.94 -1.34 -22.88
C SER A 97 15.22 -2.66 -22.52
N SER A 98 15.31 -3.12 -21.28
CA SER A 98 14.62 -4.29 -20.72
C SER A 98 13.21 -4.00 -20.20
N ILE A 99 12.80 -2.74 -20.05
CA ILE A 99 11.47 -2.38 -19.52
C ILE A 99 10.61 -1.85 -20.67
N PRO A 100 9.38 -2.37 -20.85
CA PRO A 100 8.45 -1.84 -21.84
C PRO A 100 8.29 -0.33 -21.67
N SER A 101 8.46 0.41 -22.76
CA SER A 101 8.38 1.87 -22.84
C SER A 101 7.11 2.51 -22.29
N ASN A 102 6.11 1.73 -21.88
CA ASN A 102 4.79 2.22 -21.46
C ASN A 102 4.55 2.08 -19.94
N ILE A 103 5.55 1.73 -19.12
CA ILE A 103 5.39 1.61 -17.67
C ILE A 103 5.80 2.94 -17.00
N PRO A 104 4.90 3.67 -16.34
CA PRO A 104 5.27 4.87 -15.60
C PRO A 104 6.24 4.51 -14.47
N PHE A 105 7.38 5.22 -14.42
CA PHE A 105 8.45 5.03 -13.45
C PHE A 105 8.28 6.00 -12.27
N ASN A 106 8.63 5.58 -11.05
CA ASN A 106 8.39 6.29 -9.79
C ASN A 106 6.89 6.47 -9.45
N THR A 107 6.13 5.37 -9.50
CA THR A 107 4.76 5.29 -8.96
C THR A 107 4.75 4.51 -7.66
N PRO A 108 3.61 4.46 -6.93
CA PRO A 108 3.47 3.59 -5.77
C PRO A 108 3.67 2.10 -6.06
N TYR A 109 3.64 1.68 -7.33
CA TYR A 109 3.67 0.28 -7.74
C TYR A 109 4.94 -0.07 -8.53
N ASN A 110 5.67 0.94 -9.00
CA ASN A 110 6.91 0.80 -9.76
C ASN A 110 7.93 1.84 -9.29
N PHE A 111 8.91 1.42 -8.48
CA PHE A 111 9.88 2.33 -7.89
C PHE A 111 11.23 1.64 -7.63
N LEU A 112 12.28 2.46 -7.58
CA LEU A 112 13.65 2.05 -7.28
C LEU A 112 13.96 2.27 -5.80
N VAL A 113 14.52 1.24 -5.17
CA VAL A 113 15.06 1.29 -3.81
C VAL A 113 16.57 1.10 -3.85
N LYS A 114 17.29 1.99 -3.18
CA LYS A 114 18.73 1.85 -2.94
C LYS A 114 19.00 1.34 -1.54
N LEU A 115 19.77 0.27 -1.42
CA LEU A 115 20.29 -0.22 -0.14
C LEU A 115 21.72 0.29 0.06
N GLY A 116 22.01 0.84 1.23
CA GLY A 116 23.30 1.44 1.56
C GLY A 116 23.55 2.82 0.95
N GLY A 117 22.51 3.54 0.55
CA GLY A 117 22.62 4.90 -0.01
C GLY A 117 22.69 6.00 1.07
N SER A 118 22.89 7.23 0.63
CA SER A 118 22.86 8.43 1.48
C SER A 118 21.43 8.96 1.65
N PRO A 119 21.06 9.55 2.80
CA PRO A 119 19.80 10.30 2.94
C PRO A 119 19.64 11.45 1.93
N THR A 120 20.75 11.92 1.34
CA THR A 120 20.75 12.95 0.29
C THR A 120 20.55 12.38 -1.11
N ASP A 121 20.50 11.05 -1.25
CA ASP A 121 20.25 10.43 -2.54
C ASP A 121 18.84 10.77 -3.00
N SER A 122 18.73 11.05 -4.29
CA SER A 122 17.47 11.40 -4.89
C SER A 122 16.49 10.22 -4.98
N SER A 123 16.89 9.00 -4.61
CA SER A 123 16.07 7.78 -4.66
C SER A 123 15.61 7.33 -3.28
N LEU A 124 14.57 6.48 -3.23
CA LEU A 124 14.18 5.80 -2.01
C LEU A 124 15.37 5.02 -1.45
N THR A 125 15.81 5.35 -0.25
CA THR A 125 17.06 4.83 0.28
C THR A 125 16.88 4.16 1.65
N VAL A 126 17.41 2.95 1.77
CA VAL A 126 17.64 2.25 3.03
C VAL A 126 19.10 2.47 3.40
N SER A 127 19.36 3.17 4.50
CA SER A 127 20.72 3.58 4.88
C SER A 127 21.68 2.42 5.15
N HIS A 128 21.15 1.26 5.54
CA HIS A 128 21.97 0.09 5.83
C HIS A 128 22.44 -0.61 4.56
N ASN A 129 23.76 -0.80 4.43
CA ASN A 129 24.37 -1.56 3.35
C ASN A 129 24.51 -3.04 3.74
N TYR A 130 23.66 -3.89 3.19
CA TYR A 130 23.68 -5.33 3.45
C TYR A 130 24.77 -6.02 2.62
N LYS A 131 25.59 -6.83 3.28
CA LYS A 131 26.69 -7.60 2.67
C LYS A 131 26.56 -9.09 2.94
N ASN A 132 27.20 -9.92 2.11
CA ASN A 132 27.20 -11.38 2.22
C ASN A 132 25.78 -11.95 2.27
N ILE A 133 24.95 -11.54 1.33
CA ILE A 133 23.52 -11.87 1.30
C ILE A 133 23.38 -13.31 0.80
N ILE A 134 22.68 -14.14 1.57
CA ILE A 134 22.45 -15.55 1.22
C ILE A 134 21.02 -15.81 0.77
N SER A 135 20.07 -14.95 1.16
CA SER A 135 18.73 -15.01 0.59
C SER A 135 18.01 -13.67 0.67
N PHE A 136 17.08 -13.46 -0.26
CA PHE A 136 16.22 -12.30 -0.35
C PHE A 136 14.78 -12.72 -0.63
N SER A 137 13.81 -12.19 0.12
CA SER A 137 12.38 -12.36 -0.15
C SER A 137 11.58 -11.12 0.16
N ILE A 138 10.37 -11.06 -0.42
CA ILE A 138 9.31 -10.16 0.01
C ILE A 138 8.28 -11.02 0.74
N ASP A 139 8.02 -10.71 2.00
CA ASP A 139 7.13 -11.50 2.84
C ASP A 139 5.68 -10.99 2.69
N LYS A 140 5.51 -9.67 2.65
CA LYS A 140 4.21 -8.99 2.62
C LYS A 140 4.25 -7.71 1.79
N ILE A 141 3.09 -7.36 1.25
CA ILE A 141 2.83 -6.09 0.56
C ILE A 141 1.53 -5.52 1.12
N ILE A 142 1.50 -4.22 1.41
CA ILE A 142 0.29 -3.50 1.81
C ILE A 142 -0.02 -2.51 0.70
N LEU A 143 -1.21 -2.65 0.10
CA LEU A 143 -1.66 -1.82 -1.02
C LEU A 143 -2.96 -1.11 -0.69
N PRO A 144 -3.19 0.10 -1.23
CA PRO A 144 -4.50 0.71 -1.18
C PRO A 144 -5.50 -0.13 -1.97
N ASN A 145 -6.70 -0.27 -1.42
CA ASN A 145 -7.78 -1.00 -2.06
C ASN A 145 -8.73 -0.04 -2.77
N ARG A 146 -8.20 0.58 -3.82
CA ARG A 146 -8.90 1.53 -4.69
C ARG A 146 -8.73 1.14 -6.14
N ILE A 147 -9.51 1.79 -7.00
CA ILE A 147 -9.33 1.68 -8.44
C ILE A 147 -7.90 2.11 -8.76
N CYS A 148 -7.17 1.28 -9.48
CA CYS A 148 -5.77 1.50 -9.82
C CYS A 148 -5.53 1.69 -11.32
N GLN A 149 -6.57 1.66 -12.16
CA GLN A 149 -6.45 1.91 -13.59
C GLN A 149 -7.42 2.99 -14.09
N ASN A 150 -6.89 3.94 -14.85
CA ASN A 150 -7.66 4.86 -15.67
C ASN A 150 -7.85 4.25 -17.06
N LEU A 151 -9.08 3.85 -17.37
CA LEU A 151 -9.48 3.33 -18.69
C LEU A 151 -10.42 4.34 -19.37
N TYR A 152 -9.92 5.04 -20.38
CA TYR A 152 -10.68 6.07 -21.10
C TYR A 152 -11.73 5.50 -22.08
N SER A 153 -11.63 4.21 -22.40
CA SER A 153 -12.49 3.53 -23.38
C SER A 153 -13.48 2.53 -22.76
N SER A 154 -13.49 2.37 -21.42
CA SER A 154 -14.36 1.40 -20.75
C SER A 154 -14.81 1.88 -19.39
N ASN A 155 -16.03 1.54 -18.98
CA ASN A 155 -16.54 1.79 -17.64
C ASN A 155 -16.00 0.80 -16.59
N ILE A 156 -15.06 -0.05 -16.96
CA ILE A 156 -14.45 -1.02 -16.05
C ILE A 156 -13.35 -0.30 -15.28
N ALA A 157 -13.43 -0.35 -13.96
CA ALA A 157 -12.46 0.26 -13.07
C ALA A 157 -11.90 -0.83 -12.16
N THR A 158 -10.69 -1.28 -12.46
CA THR A 158 -10.06 -2.41 -11.77
C THR A 158 -9.34 -1.94 -10.51
N ARG A 159 -9.45 -2.74 -9.46
CA ARG A 159 -8.66 -2.64 -8.22
C ARG A 159 -7.57 -3.71 -8.20
N SER A 160 -6.57 -3.50 -7.35
CA SER A 160 -5.58 -4.54 -7.01
C SER A 160 -6.24 -5.82 -6.49
N SER A 161 -7.38 -5.71 -5.82
CA SER A 161 -8.17 -6.81 -5.25
C SER A 161 -8.93 -7.62 -6.29
N ASP A 162 -9.14 -7.08 -7.48
CA ASP A 162 -9.91 -7.75 -8.54
C ASP A 162 -9.07 -8.81 -9.27
N TYR A 163 -7.75 -8.78 -9.07
CA TYR A 163 -6.84 -9.81 -9.54
C TYR A 163 -6.80 -10.99 -8.56
N PRO A 164 -6.80 -12.25 -9.05
CA PRO A 164 -6.70 -13.43 -8.20
C PRO A 164 -5.38 -13.50 -7.41
N TYR A 165 -4.32 -12.91 -7.97
CA TYR A 165 -3.04 -12.72 -7.35
C TYR A 165 -2.29 -11.58 -8.03
N LEU A 166 -1.30 -11.04 -7.33
CA LEU A 166 -0.33 -10.10 -7.85
C LEU A 166 1.03 -10.79 -7.98
N THR A 167 1.85 -10.34 -8.92
CA THR A 167 3.25 -10.75 -9.02
C THR A 167 4.14 -9.56 -8.72
N VAL A 168 5.28 -9.83 -8.07
CA VAL A 168 6.34 -8.82 -7.94
C VAL A 168 7.53 -9.25 -8.76
N VAL A 169 8.03 -8.36 -9.60
CA VAL A 169 9.30 -8.54 -10.31
C VAL A 169 10.30 -7.56 -9.72
N ILE A 170 11.55 -8.00 -9.57
CA ILE A 170 12.65 -7.13 -9.20
C ILE A 170 13.75 -7.27 -10.24
N ASP A 171 14.15 -6.16 -10.85
CA ASP A 171 15.21 -6.19 -11.86
C ASP A 171 16.50 -6.73 -11.26
N GLY A 172 17.12 -7.68 -11.95
CA GLY A 172 18.33 -8.37 -11.50
C GLY A 172 18.09 -9.52 -10.53
N VAL A 173 16.87 -9.70 -10.01
CA VAL A 173 16.49 -10.83 -9.14
C VAL A 173 15.58 -11.79 -9.89
N ASN A 174 16.11 -12.36 -10.98
CA ASN A 174 15.36 -13.24 -11.88
C ASN A 174 15.37 -14.71 -11.40
N PHE A 175 14.44 -15.50 -11.95
CA PHE A 175 14.38 -16.98 -11.81
C PHE A 175 14.26 -17.47 -10.36
N SER A 176 13.54 -16.74 -9.53
CA SER A 176 13.13 -17.15 -8.19
C SER A 176 11.84 -17.99 -8.22
N SER A 177 11.21 -18.08 -9.40
CA SER A 177 9.96 -18.77 -9.64
C SER A 177 10.00 -19.70 -10.85
N TYR A 178 9.22 -20.78 -10.80
CA TYR A 178 9.00 -21.71 -11.91
C TYR A 178 7.51 -21.76 -12.27
N GLY A 179 7.10 -20.90 -13.17
CA GLY A 179 5.74 -20.83 -13.70
C GLY A 179 5.63 -21.36 -15.12
N THR A 180 4.38 -21.49 -15.58
CA THR A 180 4.05 -21.95 -16.93
C THR A 180 4.18 -20.87 -18.01
N ASN A 181 4.51 -19.62 -17.62
CA ASN A 181 4.75 -18.52 -18.54
C ASN A 181 5.94 -17.67 -18.07
N ARG A 182 6.45 -16.84 -18.97
CA ARG A 182 7.63 -16.00 -18.74
C ARG A 182 7.47 -15.07 -17.53
N ASN A 183 6.32 -14.41 -17.38
CA ASN A 183 6.07 -13.47 -16.30
C ASN A 183 6.14 -14.15 -14.92
N LEU A 184 5.62 -15.36 -14.82
CA LEU A 184 5.70 -16.18 -13.61
C LEU A 184 7.09 -16.78 -13.38
N ASN A 185 7.98 -16.82 -14.37
CA ASN A 185 9.37 -17.26 -14.18
C ASN A 185 10.26 -16.12 -13.66
N GLU A 186 9.92 -14.87 -14.01
CA GLU A 186 10.70 -13.68 -13.68
C GLU A 186 10.27 -13.03 -12.35
N THR A 187 9.19 -13.51 -11.71
CA THR A 187 8.70 -12.98 -10.43
C THR A 187 9.49 -13.48 -9.22
N ILE A 188 9.63 -12.64 -8.17
CA ILE A 188 10.16 -13.01 -6.85
C ILE A 188 9.13 -13.65 -5.93
N GLY A 189 7.85 -13.52 -6.25
CA GLY A 189 6.77 -14.12 -5.47
C GLY A 189 5.39 -13.80 -6.02
N VAL A 190 4.47 -14.71 -5.74
CA VAL A 190 3.04 -14.56 -6.03
C VAL A 190 2.33 -14.14 -4.75
N PHE A 191 1.55 -13.07 -4.82
CA PHE A 191 0.94 -12.41 -3.66
C PHE A 191 -0.57 -12.49 -3.72
N THR A 192 -1.18 -13.04 -2.68
CA THR A 192 -2.65 -13.11 -2.56
C THR A 192 -3.13 -12.32 -1.34
N PRO A 193 -4.33 -11.75 -1.36
CA PRO A 193 -4.91 -11.11 -0.19
C PRO A 193 -4.90 -12.06 1.01
N LEU A 194 -4.43 -11.60 2.18
CA LEU A 194 -4.35 -12.41 3.39
C LEU A 194 -5.75 -12.78 3.93
N ILE A 195 -6.69 -11.85 3.81
CA ILE A 195 -8.06 -12.01 4.29
C ILE A 195 -8.97 -12.21 3.06
N PRO A 196 -9.85 -13.23 3.08
CA PRO A 196 -10.87 -13.40 2.05
C PRO A 196 -11.71 -12.13 1.92
N LEU A 197 -11.77 -11.63 0.70
CA LEU A 197 -12.40 -10.35 0.39
C LEU A 197 -13.93 -10.49 0.45
N PRO A 198 -14.67 -9.70 1.26
CA PRO A 198 -16.13 -9.66 1.16
C PRO A 198 -16.55 -9.13 -0.21
N ASN A 199 -17.77 -9.46 -0.65
CA ASN A 199 -18.32 -9.01 -1.95
C ASN A 199 -18.33 -7.48 -2.11
N THR A 200 -18.27 -6.71 -1.01
CA THR A 200 -18.18 -5.25 -1.02
C THR A 200 -16.89 -4.79 -0.33
N LEU A 201 -15.90 -4.39 -1.13
CA LEU A 201 -14.60 -3.91 -0.66
C LEU A 201 -14.50 -2.39 -0.54
N ALA A 202 -15.56 -1.65 -0.85
CA ALA A 202 -15.51 -0.18 -0.91
C ALA A 202 -15.14 0.49 0.43
N ASN A 203 -15.38 -0.19 1.56
CA ASN A 203 -15.07 0.34 2.90
C ASN A 203 -13.70 -0.10 3.44
N VAL A 204 -12.95 -0.93 2.69
CA VAL A 204 -11.62 -1.38 3.09
C VAL A 204 -10.60 -0.47 2.43
N SER A 205 -9.86 0.31 3.21
CA SER A 205 -8.88 1.26 2.68
C SER A 205 -7.60 0.59 2.16
N TYR A 206 -7.12 -0.44 2.86
CA TYR A 206 -5.87 -1.12 2.55
C TYR A 206 -6.02 -2.63 2.66
N LEU A 207 -5.28 -3.35 1.83
CA LEU A 207 -5.21 -4.80 1.83
C LEU A 207 -3.77 -5.26 2.03
N GLU A 208 -3.62 -6.20 2.97
CA GLU A 208 -2.38 -6.96 3.12
C GLU A 208 -2.40 -8.14 2.15
N TYR A 209 -1.37 -8.23 1.33
CA TYR A 209 -1.08 -9.36 0.48
C TYR A 209 0.11 -10.12 1.04
N LYS A 210 -0.02 -11.45 1.13
CA LYS A 210 1.04 -12.35 1.60
C LYS A 210 1.64 -13.10 0.42
N ASN A 211 2.95 -13.33 0.48
CA ASN A 211 3.61 -14.22 -0.46
C ASN A 211 3.07 -15.65 -0.31
N ALA A 212 2.27 -16.09 -1.29
CA ALA A 212 1.53 -17.35 -1.29
C ALA A 212 2.44 -18.55 -1.52
N ASN A 213 3.51 -18.39 -2.29
CA ASN A 213 4.42 -19.48 -2.62
C ASN A 213 5.70 -19.49 -1.76
N SER A 214 5.83 -18.53 -0.84
CA SER A 214 6.98 -18.40 0.07
C SER A 214 8.34 -18.40 -0.65
N GLN A 215 8.35 -17.97 -1.92
CA GLN A 215 9.57 -17.95 -2.72
C GLN A 215 10.53 -16.87 -2.23
N ARG A 216 11.80 -17.21 -2.40
CA ARG A 216 12.94 -16.36 -2.08
C ARG A 216 14.03 -16.60 -3.11
N LYS A 217 14.80 -15.57 -3.41
CA LYS A 217 16.05 -15.73 -4.13
C LYS A 217 17.09 -16.27 -3.16
N GLU A 218 17.73 -17.38 -3.50
CA GLU A 218 18.84 -17.95 -2.75
C GLU A 218 20.16 -17.67 -3.48
N TYR A 219 21.16 -17.25 -2.71
CA TYR A 219 22.54 -17.01 -3.14
C TYR A 219 23.44 -17.99 -2.40
N PHE A 220 23.15 -19.27 -2.56
CA PHE A 220 23.90 -20.36 -1.95
C PHE A 220 24.42 -21.29 -3.07
N PRO A 221 25.66 -21.80 -2.98
CA PRO A 221 26.62 -21.68 -1.89
C PRO A 221 27.46 -20.39 -1.87
N ILE A 222 27.33 -19.54 -2.89
CA ILE A 222 28.13 -18.31 -3.02
C ILE A 222 27.25 -17.11 -2.67
N PRO A 223 27.44 -16.47 -1.49
CA PRO A 223 26.68 -15.30 -1.10
C PRO A 223 26.87 -14.15 -2.09
N GLU A 224 25.81 -13.39 -2.31
CA GLU A 224 25.89 -12.15 -3.05
C GLU A 224 26.63 -11.09 -2.22
N GLY A 225 27.60 -10.42 -2.84
CA GLY A 225 28.45 -9.47 -2.13
C GLY A 225 27.64 -8.32 -1.54
N THR A 226 26.75 -7.74 -2.35
CA THR A 226 25.84 -6.63 -2.00
C THR A 226 24.61 -6.65 -2.89
N LEU A 227 23.47 -6.21 -2.36
CA LEU A 227 22.34 -5.74 -3.15
C LEU A 227 22.28 -4.23 -3.00
N SER A 228 22.40 -3.47 -4.10
CA SER A 228 22.47 -2.00 -4.05
C SER A 228 21.24 -1.33 -4.64
N ASN A 229 20.76 -1.79 -5.79
CA ASN A 229 19.61 -1.21 -6.50
C ASN A 229 18.55 -2.29 -6.71
N LEU A 230 17.38 -2.10 -6.11
CA LEU A 230 16.23 -3.00 -6.24
C LEU A 230 15.09 -2.23 -6.89
N GLN A 231 14.82 -2.56 -8.15
CA GLN A 231 13.73 -1.93 -8.89
C GLN A 231 12.50 -2.84 -8.85
N PHE A 232 11.45 -2.39 -8.17
CA PHE A 232 10.24 -3.17 -7.95
C PHE A 232 9.21 -2.90 -9.03
N HIS A 233 8.52 -3.96 -9.44
CA HIS A 233 7.39 -3.92 -10.37
C HIS A 233 6.24 -4.77 -9.85
N LEU A 234 5.10 -4.14 -9.56
CA LEU A 234 3.88 -4.84 -9.18
C LEU A 234 2.98 -5.04 -10.40
N ASN A 235 2.76 -6.30 -10.74
CA ASN A 235 2.07 -6.71 -11.95
C ASN A 235 0.85 -7.59 -11.64
N GLY A 236 -0.11 -7.57 -12.56
CA GLY A 236 -1.21 -8.52 -12.56
C GLY A 236 -0.76 -9.89 -13.10
N PRO A 237 -1.67 -10.89 -13.10
CA PRO A 237 -1.40 -12.25 -13.57
C PRO A 237 -0.82 -12.34 -14.99
N THR A 238 -1.17 -11.38 -15.85
CA THR A 238 -0.74 -11.33 -17.26
C THR A 238 0.59 -10.61 -17.46
N GLY A 239 1.27 -10.18 -16.39
CA GLY A 239 2.53 -9.43 -16.43
C GLY A 239 2.39 -7.93 -16.71
N ASN A 240 1.17 -7.43 -16.90
CA ASN A 240 0.92 -6.01 -17.07
C ASN A 240 0.99 -5.29 -15.70
N PRO A 241 1.47 -4.03 -15.66
CA PRO A 241 1.41 -3.22 -14.44
C PRO A 241 -0.01 -3.14 -13.89
N ILE A 242 -0.14 -3.23 -12.57
CA ILE A 242 -1.47 -3.13 -11.94
C ILE A 242 -2.03 -1.71 -11.99
N SER A 243 -1.19 -0.70 -12.20
CA SER A 243 -1.62 0.69 -12.19
C SER A 243 -0.97 1.56 -13.26
N ASN A 244 -1.76 2.50 -13.77
CA ASN A 244 -1.32 3.63 -14.60
C ASN A 244 -1.69 4.98 -13.96
N LEU A 245 -2.07 4.99 -12.67
CA LEU A 245 -2.42 6.22 -11.97
C LEU A 245 -1.17 7.07 -11.71
N THR A 246 -1.38 8.37 -11.71
CA THR A 246 -0.38 9.34 -11.29
C THR A 246 -0.74 9.83 -9.89
N ASP A 247 0.18 9.68 -8.95
CA ASP A 247 -0.02 10.11 -7.57
C ASP A 247 0.79 11.36 -7.20
N VAL A 248 1.65 11.84 -8.10
CA VAL A 248 2.42 13.09 -7.94
C VAL A 248 1.96 14.11 -8.98
N ALA A 249 1.65 15.33 -8.54
CA ALA A 249 1.30 16.43 -9.42
C ALA A 249 2.19 17.65 -9.18
N ASN A 250 2.46 18.41 -10.25
CA ASN A 250 3.14 19.69 -10.12
C ASN A 250 2.12 20.77 -9.77
N ILE A 251 2.46 21.60 -8.80
CA ILE A 251 1.61 22.70 -8.36
C ILE A 251 1.71 23.83 -9.38
N TYR A 252 0.56 24.29 -9.86
CA TYR A 252 0.46 25.50 -10.66
C TYR A 252 0.28 26.71 -9.74
N SER A 253 -0.73 26.67 -8.88
CA SER A 253 -1.08 27.78 -7.97
C SER A 253 -1.84 27.27 -6.76
N ILE A 254 -1.86 28.07 -5.70
CA ILE A 254 -2.73 27.86 -4.54
C ILE A 254 -3.46 29.17 -4.26
N PHE A 255 -4.79 29.16 -4.30
CA PHE A 255 -5.61 30.36 -4.08
C PHE A 255 -6.87 30.07 -3.26
N THR A 256 -7.38 31.07 -2.54
CA THR A 256 -8.60 30.93 -1.74
C THR A 256 -9.83 30.96 -2.66
N ASN A 257 -10.83 30.14 -2.37
CA ASN A 257 -12.12 30.13 -3.08
C ASN A 257 -12.86 31.47 -3.01
N ASN A 258 -12.64 32.24 -1.94
CA ASN A 258 -13.24 33.53 -1.68
C ASN A 258 -12.16 34.63 -1.67
N SER A 259 -11.53 34.85 -2.82
CA SER A 259 -10.46 35.85 -2.95
C SER A 259 -10.92 37.30 -2.80
N ASN A 260 -12.23 37.57 -2.85
CA ASN A 260 -12.79 38.92 -2.92
C ASN A 260 -13.58 39.39 -1.69
N SER A 261 -13.67 38.59 -0.62
CA SER A 261 -14.37 39.00 0.62
C SER A 261 -13.40 39.11 1.80
N ALA A 262 -13.48 40.22 2.54
CA ALA A 262 -12.71 40.45 3.76
C ALA A 262 -13.11 39.55 4.95
N VAL A 263 -14.14 38.71 4.78
CA VAL A 263 -14.63 37.81 5.81
C VAL A 263 -14.47 36.39 5.30
N LEU A 264 -13.46 35.70 5.80
CA LEU A 264 -13.37 34.26 5.68
C LEU A 264 -14.26 33.58 6.72
N SER A 265 -14.82 32.46 6.32
CA SER A 265 -15.55 31.54 7.15
C SER A 265 -14.80 30.21 7.24
N ALA A 266 -15.15 29.43 8.26
CA ALA A 266 -14.72 28.04 8.42
C ALA A 266 -14.99 27.12 7.21
N ASN A 267 -15.89 27.52 6.31
CA ASN A 267 -16.26 26.75 5.11
C ASN A 267 -15.41 27.11 3.89
N ASP A 268 -14.57 28.13 3.99
CA ASP A 268 -13.66 28.51 2.92
C ASP A 268 -12.49 27.54 2.82
N TYR A 269 -11.87 27.50 1.64
CA TYR A 269 -10.87 26.50 1.29
C TYR A 269 -9.79 27.07 0.37
N LEU A 270 -8.63 26.45 0.44
CA LEU A 270 -7.56 26.65 -0.53
C LEU A 270 -7.80 25.72 -1.72
N THR A 271 -7.77 26.30 -2.91
CA THR A 271 -7.75 25.60 -4.18
C THR A 271 -6.32 25.47 -4.65
N VAL A 272 -5.83 24.24 -4.68
CA VAL A 272 -4.54 23.86 -5.25
C VAL A 272 -4.77 23.46 -6.70
N GLN A 273 -4.37 24.32 -7.63
CA GLN A 273 -4.41 24.00 -9.05
C GLN A 273 -3.12 23.30 -9.46
N THR A 274 -3.23 22.25 -10.26
CA THR A 274 -2.10 21.47 -10.80
C THR A 274 -1.83 21.79 -12.27
N ASN A 275 -0.61 21.57 -12.72
CA ASN A 275 -0.26 21.71 -14.14
C ASN A 275 -0.87 20.58 -14.99
N GLN A 276 -1.03 19.41 -14.38
CA GLN A 276 -1.58 18.22 -15.03
C GLN A 276 -3.06 18.03 -14.67
N TYR A 277 -3.82 17.50 -15.62
CA TYR A 277 -5.16 16.98 -15.35
C TYR A 277 -5.09 15.58 -14.75
N PHE A 278 -6.08 15.24 -13.92
CA PHE A 278 -6.19 13.96 -13.24
C PHE A 278 -7.66 13.51 -13.12
N THR A 279 -7.86 12.22 -12.82
CA THR A 279 -9.19 11.64 -12.54
C THR A 279 -9.44 11.58 -11.04
N ASN A 280 -10.68 11.27 -10.64
CA ASN A 280 -11.02 10.99 -9.25
C ASN A 280 -10.42 9.66 -8.73
N ASN A 281 -9.76 8.85 -9.57
CA ASN A 281 -9.01 7.68 -9.13
C ASN A 281 -7.60 8.06 -8.67
N ASP A 282 -7.00 9.07 -9.31
CA ASP A 282 -5.66 9.59 -8.98
C ASP A 282 -5.68 10.35 -7.64
N PHE A 283 -6.67 11.23 -7.47
CA PHE A 283 -6.91 12.00 -6.25
C PHE A 283 -8.41 12.03 -5.95
N CYS A 284 -8.80 11.77 -4.71
CA CYS A 284 -10.20 11.81 -4.30
C CYS A 284 -10.41 12.55 -2.98
N LYS A 285 -11.67 12.87 -2.69
CA LYS A 285 -12.05 13.44 -1.40
C LYS A 285 -11.65 12.48 -0.27
N ASN A 286 -11.13 13.03 0.81
CA ASN A 286 -10.55 12.37 1.98
C ASN A 286 -9.18 11.73 1.73
N ASP A 287 -8.57 11.87 0.54
CA ASP A 287 -7.17 11.52 0.39
C ASP A 287 -6.30 12.46 1.21
N LEU A 288 -5.26 11.89 1.83
CA LEU A 288 -4.19 12.66 2.45
C LEU A 288 -3.16 12.97 1.36
N ILE A 289 -2.80 14.25 1.23
CA ILE A 289 -1.77 14.72 0.31
C ILE A 289 -0.66 15.43 1.09
N GLN A 290 0.56 15.35 0.59
CA GLN A 290 1.69 16.10 1.12
C GLN A 290 2.30 16.97 0.03
N PHE A 291 2.92 18.07 0.45
CA PHE A 291 3.56 19.05 -0.41
C PHE A 291 5.06 19.06 -0.11
N GLN A 292 5.87 19.27 -1.15
CA GLN A 292 7.31 19.49 -1.01
C GLN A 292 7.75 20.65 -1.89
N ASN A 293 8.65 21.45 -1.31
CA ASN A 293 9.26 22.62 -1.94
C ASN A 293 8.23 23.59 -2.54
N TYR A 294 7.04 23.67 -1.95
CA TYR A 294 6.13 24.77 -2.22
C TYR A 294 6.71 26.04 -1.63
N ALA A 295 6.78 27.10 -2.42
CA ALA A 295 7.20 28.40 -1.94
C ALA A 295 6.28 29.47 -2.51
N TYR A 296 5.65 30.23 -1.61
CA TYR A 296 4.92 31.42 -1.97
C TYR A 296 5.89 32.45 -2.58
N ARG A 297 5.47 33.05 -3.71
CA ARG A 297 6.33 33.89 -4.58
C ARG A 297 6.94 35.13 -3.92
N ASN A 298 6.33 35.63 -2.84
CA ASN A 298 6.75 36.85 -2.16
C ASN A 298 7.05 36.52 -0.69
N ASP A 299 8.33 36.28 -0.41
CA ASP A 299 8.88 35.95 0.89
C ASP A 299 9.16 37.17 1.78
N SER A 300 8.68 38.36 1.39
CA SER A 300 8.94 39.62 2.11
C SER A 300 8.20 39.78 3.43
N TYR A 301 7.37 38.82 3.83
CA TYR A 301 6.54 38.88 5.04
C TYR A 301 6.71 37.62 5.89
N ASP A 302 6.76 37.75 7.21
CA ASP A 302 6.86 36.61 8.13
C ASP A 302 5.71 35.61 7.93
N GLU A 303 4.49 36.09 7.62
CA GLU A 303 3.34 35.22 7.37
C GLU A 303 3.50 34.36 6.11
N SER A 304 4.33 34.76 5.14
CA SER A 304 4.62 33.93 3.97
C SER A 304 5.42 32.69 4.33
N ILE A 305 6.32 32.79 5.32
CA ILE A 305 7.08 31.67 5.86
C ILE A 305 6.13 30.71 6.58
N ILE A 306 5.26 31.26 7.44
CA ILE A 306 4.25 30.46 8.15
C ILE A 306 3.29 29.77 7.17
N PHE A 307 2.90 30.45 6.08
CA PHE A 307 2.07 29.85 5.04
C PHE A 307 2.81 28.73 4.30
N ASN A 308 4.08 28.94 3.95
CA ASN A 308 4.91 27.90 3.34
C ASN A 308 5.06 26.68 4.26
N ASP A 309 5.29 26.89 5.56
CA ASP A 309 5.36 25.83 6.56
C ASP A 309 4.02 25.09 6.71
N TYR A 310 2.90 25.82 6.69
CA TYR A 310 1.56 25.24 6.69
C TYR A 310 1.34 24.35 5.47
N ILE A 311 1.68 24.81 4.27
CA ILE A 311 1.50 24.02 3.04
C ILE A 311 2.44 22.80 3.05
N ASN A 312 3.73 22.96 3.36
CA ASN A 312 4.73 21.89 3.34
C ASN A 312 4.75 21.01 4.61
N ARG A 313 3.76 21.13 5.51
CA ARG A 313 3.77 20.37 6.77
C ARG A 313 3.82 18.86 6.54
N VAL A 314 4.62 18.18 7.35
CA VAL A 314 4.80 16.71 7.28
C VAL A 314 3.52 15.93 7.58
N THR A 315 2.57 16.52 8.29
CA THR A 315 1.26 15.89 8.54
C THR A 315 0.37 15.86 7.30
N GLY A 316 0.71 16.60 6.24
CA GLY A 316 -0.07 16.69 5.02
C GLY A 316 -1.39 17.46 5.17
N HIS A 317 -2.25 17.33 4.17
CA HIS A 317 -3.57 17.96 4.09
C HIS A 317 -4.59 16.97 3.56
N TYR A 318 -5.80 16.99 4.09
CA TYR A 318 -6.89 16.21 3.53
C TYR A 318 -7.54 16.96 2.37
N VAL A 319 -7.79 16.25 1.27
CA VAL A 319 -8.57 16.75 0.14
C VAL A 319 -10.05 16.79 0.56
N ILE A 320 -10.65 17.96 0.61
CA ILE A 320 -12.07 18.12 0.96
C ILE A 320 -12.99 18.11 -0.26
N GLY A 321 -12.42 18.30 -1.46
CA GLY A 321 -13.14 18.29 -2.73
C GLY A 321 -12.22 18.40 -3.94
N LEU A 322 -12.79 18.18 -5.12
CA LEU A 322 -12.11 18.27 -6.41
C LEU A 322 -12.77 19.35 -7.27
N GLY A 323 -11.99 20.06 -8.06
CA GLY A 323 -12.47 21.13 -8.93
C GLY A 323 -11.87 21.10 -10.34
N LYS A 324 -12.36 22.00 -11.17
CA LYS A 324 -11.92 22.19 -12.55
C LYS A 324 -11.69 23.67 -12.79
N SER A 325 -10.54 24.03 -13.36
CA SER A 325 -10.32 25.40 -13.82
C SER A 325 -11.16 25.73 -15.05
N ASN A 326 -11.63 24.73 -15.79
CA ASN A 326 -12.51 24.88 -16.94
C ASN A 326 -13.65 23.84 -16.88
N ASN A 327 -14.89 24.31 -16.74
CA ASN A 327 -16.06 23.43 -16.64
C ASN A 327 -16.33 22.60 -17.91
N GLY A 328 -15.71 22.94 -19.05
CA GLY A 328 -15.78 22.15 -20.29
C GLY A 328 -14.89 20.91 -20.30
N THR A 329 -14.00 20.71 -19.33
CA THR A 329 -13.13 19.53 -19.28
C THR A 329 -13.80 18.37 -18.53
N LEU A 330 -13.49 17.13 -18.93
CA LEU A 330 -13.92 15.95 -18.20
C LEU A 330 -13.08 15.72 -16.93
N LEU A 331 -11.77 15.94 -17.04
CA LEU A 331 -10.80 15.73 -15.98
C LEU A 331 -10.73 16.93 -15.01
N TYR A 332 -10.25 16.64 -13.79
CA TYR A 332 -9.98 17.61 -12.74
C TYR A 332 -8.55 18.14 -12.86
N ASN A 333 -8.31 19.33 -12.32
CA ASN A 333 -6.96 19.88 -12.15
C ASN A 333 -6.88 20.77 -10.91
N GLN A 334 -7.85 20.65 -10.01
CA GLN A 334 -7.89 21.40 -8.76
C GLN A 334 -8.24 20.47 -7.61
N LEU A 335 -7.48 20.58 -6.53
CA LEU A 335 -7.73 19.96 -5.24
C LEU A 335 -8.14 21.04 -4.26
N GLN A 336 -9.13 20.76 -3.43
CA GLN A 336 -9.56 21.68 -2.36
C GLN A 336 -9.02 21.15 -1.03
N ILE A 337 -8.35 22.00 -0.27
CA ILE A 337 -7.86 21.70 1.08
C ILE A 337 -8.33 22.78 2.07
N GLN A 338 -8.34 22.47 3.36
CA GLN A 338 -8.76 23.42 4.39
C GLN A 338 -7.82 24.63 4.45
N ILE A 339 -8.39 25.81 4.72
CA ILE A 339 -7.62 26.98 5.14
C ILE A 339 -7.00 26.74 6.53
N PRO A 340 -5.95 27.50 6.92
CA PRO A 340 -5.47 27.54 8.29
C PRO A 340 -6.56 27.95 9.29
N ALA A 341 -7.04 26.97 10.05
CA ALA A 341 -8.07 27.14 11.07
C ALA A 341 -7.92 26.06 12.15
N HIS A 342 -8.46 26.32 13.35
CA HIS A 342 -8.47 25.38 14.46
C HIS A 342 -9.86 25.28 15.10
N LEU A 343 -10.15 24.14 15.72
CA LEU A 343 -11.36 23.96 16.53
C LEU A 343 -11.14 24.57 17.91
N SER A 344 -11.83 25.67 18.20
CA SER A 344 -11.76 26.35 19.48
C SER A 344 -12.56 25.58 20.53
N THR A 345 -11.89 25.15 21.59
CA THR A 345 -12.54 24.43 22.70
C THR A 345 -13.33 25.36 23.62
N SER A 346 -13.09 26.67 23.54
CA SER A 346 -13.83 27.68 24.32
C SER A 346 -15.14 28.08 23.66
N THR A 347 -15.17 28.17 22.31
CA THR A 347 -16.37 28.56 21.56
C THR A 347 -17.11 27.39 20.93
N GLY A 348 -16.44 26.23 20.78
CA GLY A 348 -16.95 25.06 20.05
C GLY A 348 -16.98 25.25 18.53
N ASN A 349 -16.44 26.37 18.02
CA ASN A 349 -16.47 26.72 16.61
C ASN A 349 -15.10 26.52 15.95
N LEU A 350 -15.11 26.39 14.62
CA LEU A 350 -13.89 26.46 13.83
C LEU A 350 -13.51 27.94 13.64
N GLU A 351 -12.32 28.33 14.07
CA GLU A 351 -11.81 29.69 14.04
C GLU A 351 -10.61 29.77 13.08
N VAL A 352 -10.60 30.78 12.22
CA VAL A 352 -9.50 31.02 11.26
C VAL A 352 -8.29 31.59 12.00
N GLU A 353 -7.10 31.10 11.66
CA GLU A 353 -5.86 31.57 12.27
C GLU A 353 -5.61 33.06 11.97
N SER A 354 -5.27 33.84 12.99
CA SER A 354 -5.07 35.28 12.87
C SER A 354 -3.92 35.66 11.92
N TRP A 355 -2.85 34.86 11.90
CA TRP A 355 -1.73 35.05 10.98
C TRP A 355 -2.18 34.86 9.52
N TYR A 356 -3.15 33.98 9.26
CA TYR A 356 -3.64 33.73 7.91
C TYR A 356 -4.54 34.86 7.41
N LEU A 357 -5.34 35.45 8.30
CA LEU A 357 -6.07 36.67 7.98
C LEU A 357 -5.11 37.82 7.63
N SER A 358 -4.04 38.01 8.42
CA SER A 358 -3.02 39.02 8.13
C SER A 358 -2.27 38.74 6.83
N PHE A 359 -1.99 37.47 6.53
CA PHE A 359 -1.39 37.05 5.26
C PHE A 359 -2.25 37.52 4.08
N LEU A 360 -3.56 37.25 4.11
CA LEU A 360 -4.47 37.62 3.03
C LEU A 360 -4.61 39.13 2.83
N GLU A 361 -4.65 39.91 3.92
CA GLU A 361 -4.65 41.37 3.85
C GLU A 361 -3.39 41.92 3.15
N LYS A 362 -2.23 41.28 3.38
CA LYS A 362 -0.94 41.69 2.80
C LYS A 362 -0.76 41.22 1.36
N THR A 363 -1.25 40.03 1.01
CA THR A 363 -1.08 39.46 -0.33
C THR A 363 -2.13 39.95 -1.34
N GLY A 364 -3.27 40.46 -0.85
CA GLY A 364 -4.46 40.72 -1.66
C GLY A 364 -5.12 39.43 -2.15
N SER A 365 -6.06 39.58 -3.10
CA SER A 365 -6.86 38.50 -3.68
C SER A 365 -6.08 37.51 -4.56
N GLU A 366 -4.81 37.81 -4.87
CA GLU A 366 -3.95 36.97 -5.72
C GLU A 366 -2.93 36.17 -4.90
N MET A 367 -3.39 35.07 -4.30
CA MET A 367 -2.46 34.02 -3.90
C MET A 367 -1.96 33.28 -5.17
N ALA A 368 -0.78 33.75 -5.61
CA ALA A 368 0.19 33.23 -6.59
C ALA A 368 -0.30 32.39 -7.78
N ILE A 369 -0.17 32.97 -8.99
CA ILE A 369 -0.03 32.28 -10.27
C ILE A 369 1.43 31.82 -10.40
N GLN A 370 1.67 30.51 -10.41
CA GLN A 370 2.94 29.83 -10.75
C GLN A 370 3.98 29.63 -9.62
N ASP A 371 3.85 28.51 -8.93
CA ASP A 371 4.99 27.83 -8.28
C ASP A 371 5.82 27.11 -9.37
N LYS A 372 7.14 27.31 -9.38
CA LYS A 372 8.04 26.73 -10.39
C LYS A 372 8.61 25.37 -9.99
N SER A 373 8.47 24.95 -8.73
CA SER A 373 9.11 23.72 -8.24
C SER A 373 8.26 22.89 -7.29
N GLY A 374 7.20 23.43 -6.69
CA GLY A 374 6.41 22.66 -5.73
C GLY A 374 5.70 21.46 -6.35
N LYS A 375 5.70 20.38 -5.59
CA LYS A 375 5.01 19.14 -5.94
C LYS A 375 4.10 18.73 -4.79
N LEU A 376 3.04 18.04 -5.16
CA LEU A 376 2.21 17.31 -4.22
C LEU A 376 2.22 15.83 -4.54
N ILE A 377 2.07 15.00 -3.52
CA ILE A 377 1.89 13.55 -3.63
C ILE A 377 0.62 13.11 -2.88
N ASN A 378 -0.07 12.12 -3.41
CA ASN A 378 -1.17 11.44 -2.73
C ASN A 378 -0.65 10.35 -1.80
N THR A 379 -0.53 10.63 -0.51
CA THR A 379 0.00 9.65 0.46
C THR A 379 -0.98 8.48 0.69
N SER A 380 -2.27 8.65 0.38
CA SER A 380 -3.26 7.58 0.51
C SER A 380 -3.09 6.45 -0.52
N THR A 381 -2.34 6.66 -1.61
CA THR A 381 -2.15 5.67 -2.68
C THR A 381 -0.85 4.86 -2.57
N GLN A 382 -0.08 5.08 -1.50
CA GLN A 382 1.27 4.53 -1.35
C GLN A 382 1.26 3.04 -0.99
N SER A 383 2.26 2.30 -1.49
CA SER A 383 2.47 0.90 -1.16
C SER A 383 3.53 0.73 -0.08
N HIS A 384 3.42 -0.36 0.67
CA HIS A 384 4.43 -0.76 1.65
C HIS A 384 4.89 -2.18 1.39
N LEU A 385 6.20 -2.41 1.43
CA LEU A 385 6.78 -3.74 1.24
C LEU A 385 7.58 -4.14 2.49
N LEU A 386 7.40 -5.38 2.93
CA LEU A 386 8.23 -5.98 3.97
C LEU A 386 9.18 -6.98 3.32
N LEU A 387 10.45 -6.60 3.26
CA LEU A 387 11.53 -7.44 2.76
C LEU A 387 12.20 -8.21 3.88
N ASN A 388 12.73 -9.37 3.53
CA ASN A 388 13.52 -10.22 4.39
C ASN A 388 14.84 -10.52 3.69
N ILE A 389 15.93 -10.04 4.30
CA ILE A 389 17.30 -10.19 3.80
C ILE A 389 18.08 -11.02 4.80
N LYS A 390 18.50 -12.22 4.40
CA LYS A 390 19.39 -13.05 5.22
C LYS A 390 20.83 -12.82 4.81
N THR A 391 21.69 -12.57 5.79
CA THR A 391 23.13 -12.37 5.60
C THR A 391 23.93 -13.41 6.35
N LEU A 392 25.10 -13.75 5.80
CA LEU A 392 26.09 -14.58 6.47
C LEU A 392 27.09 -13.67 7.19
N GLU A 393 27.03 -13.66 8.51
CA GLU A 393 27.90 -12.86 9.37
C GLU A 393 28.96 -13.73 10.05
N LYS A 394 30.11 -13.15 10.40
CA LYS A 394 31.07 -13.81 11.30
C LYS A 394 30.45 -13.99 12.68
N ASN A 395 30.69 -15.15 13.28
CA ASN A 395 30.28 -15.44 14.65
C ASN A 395 31.27 -14.80 15.63
N SER A 396 30.96 -13.57 16.07
CA SER A 396 31.79 -12.77 16.98
C SER A 396 32.03 -13.43 18.35
N ASN A 397 31.17 -14.38 18.75
CA ASN A 397 31.31 -15.08 20.03
C ASN A 397 32.49 -16.08 20.03
N ASN A 398 32.99 -16.46 18.85
CA ASN A 398 34.13 -17.38 18.70
C ASN A 398 35.47 -16.67 18.44
N MET A 399 35.49 -15.33 18.40
CA MET A 399 36.71 -14.57 18.08
C MET A 399 37.63 -14.32 19.30
N PHE A 400 37.12 -14.41 20.53
CA PHE A 400 37.89 -14.02 21.72
C PHE A 400 38.88 -15.08 22.24
N LEU A 401 38.95 -16.27 21.65
CA LEU A 401 39.76 -17.40 22.16
C LEU A 401 40.86 -17.89 21.22
N LYS A 402 41.03 -17.31 20.02
CA LYS A 402 42.09 -17.74 19.08
C LYS A 402 43.31 -16.84 19.01
N ASP A 403 43.24 -15.62 19.55
CA ASP A 403 44.36 -14.66 19.51
C ASP A 403 45.13 -14.55 20.85
N ILE A 404 44.90 -15.49 21.77
CA ILE A 404 45.64 -15.61 23.04
C ILE A 404 46.12 -17.05 23.25
N ILE A 405 46.93 -17.61 22.33
CA ILE A 405 47.88 -18.71 22.61
C ILE A 405 49.12 -18.48 21.77
#